data_AF-A0A9P9RIB8-F1
#
_entry.id   AF-A0A9P9RIB8-F1
#
_cell.length_a   1.000
_cell.length_b   1.000
_cell.length_c   1.000
_cell.angle_alpha   90.00
_cell.angle_beta   90.00
_cell.angle_gamma   90.00
#
_symmetry.space_group_name_H-M   'P 1'
#
loop_
_entity.id
_entity.type
_entity.pdbx_description
1 polymer ?
#
loop_
_entity_poly.entity_id
_entity_poly.type
_entity_poly.pdbx_seq_one_letter_code
_entity_poly.pdbx_strand_id
1 'polypeptide(L)'
;MSKAFATRPFTLIETPIHRGGKDGSLDEFDRLASTMAVVHNAILRGLNSVYLQAPSAKAQSNRASFLQYCHKWYEVVHAHHSHEEAELFPQIERICGEDRIMSANVQQHQAFEGGIQMYAAYVEECIQDPASFQPAKLTSIIDGFGKELSTHLADEVENLRGLRKFGEAKGVEIHKAINDGGADQLKNAGLFGAVPFVLAAHDLEFEDGMWAHFPPAPSALLWLIRNVIWHVHRDWWKFAPCDSSGRMRELETV
;
A
#
# COMPACT_ATOMS: atom_id res chain seq x y z
N MET A 1 -18.64 2.44 21.56
CA MET A 1 -17.83 1.55 20.73
C MET A 1 -16.42 2.15 20.65
N SER A 2 -15.36 1.34 20.66
CA SER A 2 -14.00 1.86 20.49
C SER A 2 -13.84 2.40 19.07
N LYS A 3 -13.22 3.58 18.90
CA LYS A 3 -12.93 4.14 17.58
C LYS A 3 -12.18 3.11 16.73
N ALA A 4 -12.66 2.83 15.53
CA ALA A 4 -12.01 1.91 14.60
C ALA A 4 -11.15 2.71 13.61
N PHE A 5 -9.84 2.47 13.62
CA PHE A 5 -8.90 3.02 12.64
C PHE A 5 -8.30 1.86 11.83
N ALA A 6 -7.85 2.15 10.62
CA ALA A 6 -7.27 1.17 9.69
C ALA A 6 -5.86 0.70 10.06
N THR A 7 -5.60 0.43 11.34
CA THR A 7 -4.31 -0.01 11.89
C THR A 7 -4.30 -1.50 12.27
N ARG A 8 -5.43 -2.20 12.04
CA ARG A 8 -5.66 -3.61 12.37
C ARG A 8 -6.71 -4.22 11.41
N PRO A 9 -6.76 -5.55 11.21
CA PRO A 9 -6.00 -6.59 11.92
C PRO A 9 -4.54 -6.73 11.46
N PHE A 10 -4.18 -6.21 10.29
CA PHE A 10 -2.82 -6.30 9.77
C PHE A 10 -1.99 -5.12 10.30
N THR A 11 -1.00 -5.43 11.14
CA THR A 11 -0.16 -4.44 11.81
C THR A 11 0.64 -3.62 10.81
N LEU A 12 0.67 -2.30 11.02
CA LEU A 12 1.51 -1.40 10.22
C LEU A 12 2.99 -1.60 10.55
N ILE A 13 3.85 -1.37 9.56
CA ILE A 13 5.30 -1.51 9.67
C ILE A 13 5.86 -0.21 10.24
N GLU A 14 6.53 -0.29 11.39
CA GLU A 14 7.38 0.80 11.87
C GLU A 14 8.60 0.94 10.95
N THR A 15 8.84 2.15 10.44
CA THR A 15 9.93 2.39 9.50
C THR A 15 11.29 2.28 10.18
N PRO A 16 12.30 1.71 9.49
CA PRO A 16 13.66 1.63 10.02
C PRO A 16 14.24 2.95 10.53
N ILE A 17 13.98 4.07 9.85
CA ILE A 17 14.47 5.38 10.30
C ILE A 17 13.78 5.87 11.59
N HIS A 18 12.48 5.58 11.76
CA HIS A 18 11.78 5.88 13.01
C HIS A 18 12.31 5.02 14.15
N ARG A 19 12.41 3.70 13.92
CA ARG A 19 12.93 2.72 14.88
C ARG A 19 14.35 3.05 15.35
N GLY A 20 15.20 3.58 14.46
CA GLY A 20 16.58 3.98 14.77
C GLY A 20 16.71 5.24 15.63
N GLY A 21 15.66 6.06 15.73
CA GLY A 21 15.64 7.29 16.52
C GLY A 21 16.58 8.39 16.01
N LYS A 22 16.56 9.55 16.68
CA LYS A 22 17.35 10.74 16.29
C LYS A 22 18.86 10.59 16.54
N ASP A 23 19.25 9.64 17.39
CA ASP A 23 20.64 9.42 17.80
C ASP A 23 21.31 8.25 17.05
N GLY A 24 20.56 7.56 16.17
CA GLY A 24 21.05 6.43 15.40
C GLY A 24 21.93 6.85 14.23
N SER A 25 23.01 6.11 13.98
CA SER A 25 23.76 6.20 12.71
C SER A 25 22.95 5.54 11.58
N LEU A 26 21.96 6.27 11.06
CA LEU A 26 21.13 5.83 9.94
C LEU A 26 21.92 5.87 8.63
N ASP A 27 21.83 4.79 7.85
CA ASP A 27 22.45 4.71 6.53
C ASP A 27 21.41 4.68 5.40
N GLU A 28 21.90 4.61 4.16
CA GLU A 28 21.03 4.62 2.98
C GLU A 28 20.08 3.42 2.91
N PHE A 29 20.48 2.27 3.47
CA PHE A 29 19.66 1.07 3.52
C PHE A 29 18.49 1.20 4.50
N ASP A 30 18.69 1.91 5.62
CA ASP A 30 17.57 2.28 6.50
C ASP A 30 16.60 3.23 5.78
N ARG A 31 17.11 4.19 4.98
CA ARG A 31 16.26 5.14 4.23
C ARG A 31 15.44 4.45 3.14
N LEU A 32 16.07 3.64 2.29
CA LEU A 32 15.39 3.00 1.17
C LEU A 32 14.35 1.97 1.63
N ALA A 33 14.67 1.22 2.69
CA ALA A 33 13.73 0.27 3.27
C ALA A 33 12.55 0.99 3.94
N SER A 34 12.80 2.17 4.51
CA SER A 34 11.74 3.01 5.06
C SER A 34 10.81 3.57 3.98
N THR A 35 11.35 3.99 2.84
CA THR A 35 10.53 4.37 1.67
C THR A 35 9.60 3.23 1.25
N MET A 36 10.11 2.00 1.22
CA MET A 36 9.29 0.82 0.92
C MET A 36 8.21 0.57 2.00
N ALA A 37 8.58 0.64 3.28
CA ALA A 37 7.64 0.48 4.39
C ALA A 37 6.46 1.47 4.33
N VAL A 38 6.67 2.70 3.85
CA VAL A 38 5.60 3.70 3.69
C VAL A 38 4.61 3.28 2.59
N VAL A 39 5.10 2.78 1.46
CA VAL A 39 4.25 2.21 0.39
C VAL A 39 3.45 1.02 0.93
N HIS A 40 4.14 0.11 1.63
CA HIS A 40 3.51 -1.07 2.23
C HIS A 40 2.45 -0.71 3.27
N ASN A 41 2.67 0.35 4.04
CA ASN A 41 1.68 0.85 4.98
C ASN A 41 0.44 1.43 4.29
N ALA A 42 0.55 1.99 3.07
CA ALA A 42 -0.63 2.37 2.30
C ALA A 42 -1.45 1.14 1.88
N ILE A 43 -0.77 0.06 1.47
CA ILE A 43 -1.42 -1.23 1.15
C ILE A 43 -2.12 -1.82 2.38
N LEU A 44 -1.43 -1.87 3.53
CA LEU A 44 -1.94 -2.42 4.78
C LEU A 44 -3.12 -1.62 5.33
N ARG A 45 -3.03 -0.27 5.36
CA ARG A 45 -4.16 0.58 5.76
C ARG A 45 -5.34 0.41 4.82
N GLY A 46 -5.09 0.28 3.52
CA GLY A 46 -6.11 -0.05 2.52
C GLY A 46 -6.86 -1.33 2.85
N LEU A 47 -6.12 -2.42 3.06
CA LEU A 47 -6.65 -3.75 3.36
C LEU A 47 -7.41 -3.77 4.69
N ASN A 48 -6.84 -3.17 5.74
CA ASN A 48 -7.49 -3.01 7.03
C ASN A 48 -8.82 -2.25 6.90
N SER A 49 -8.84 -1.21 6.08
CA SER A 49 -10.06 -0.43 5.84
C SER A 49 -11.14 -1.26 5.15
N VAL A 50 -10.78 -2.05 4.12
CA VAL A 50 -11.67 -2.99 3.46
C VAL A 50 -12.22 -4.00 4.47
N TYR A 51 -11.34 -4.65 5.24
CA TYR A 51 -11.69 -5.69 6.18
C TYR A 51 -12.66 -5.19 7.27
N LEU A 52 -12.39 -4.02 7.86
CA LEU A 52 -13.20 -3.45 8.93
C LEU A 52 -14.55 -2.92 8.45
N GLN A 53 -14.64 -2.38 7.23
CA GLN A 53 -15.86 -1.74 6.73
C GLN A 53 -16.75 -2.67 5.90
N ALA A 54 -16.26 -3.83 5.46
CA ALA A 54 -17.06 -4.81 4.72
C ALA A 54 -18.41 -5.12 5.41
N PRO A 55 -18.49 -5.34 6.74
CA PRO A 55 -19.77 -5.60 7.43
C PRO A 55 -20.75 -4.42 7.41
N SER A 56 -20.25 -3.17 7.32
CA SER A 56 -21.04 -1.94 7.37
C SER A 56 -21.61 -1.52 6.00
N ALA A 57 -21.08 -2.05 4.90
CA ALA A 57 -21.45 -1.71 3.53
C ALA A 57 -22.81 -2.30 3.06
N LYS A 58 -23.84 -2.25 3.93
CA LYS A 58 -25.13 -2.92 3.71
C LYS A 58 -26.05 -2.21 2.71
N ALA A 59 -26.10 -0.87 2.75
CA ALA A 59 -26.94 -0.08 1.85
C ALA A 59 -26.45 -0.18 0.39
N GLN A 60 -27.36 -0.36 -0.57
CA GLN A 60 -27.02 -0.60 -1.98
C GLN A 60 -26.09 0.47 -2.58
N SER A 61 -26.36 1.76 -2.30
CA SER A 61 -25.51 2.86 -2.76
C SER A 61 -24.13 2.88 -2.10
N ASN A 62 -24.02 2.45 -0.84
CA ASN A 62 -22.73 2.30 -0.18
C ASN A 62 -21.93 1.13 -0.75
N ARG A 63 -22.63 0.08 -1.16
CA ARG A 63 -22.03 -1.15 -1.66
C ARG A 63 -21.32 -0.97 -3.00
N ALA A 64 -21.95 -0.32 -3.98
CA ALA A 64 -21.30 -0.08 -5.27
C ALA A 64 -20.01 0.73 -5.12
N SER A 65 -20.05 1.82 -4.34
CA SER A 65 -18.87 2.64 -4.07
C SER A 65 -17.81 1.89 -3.24
N PHE A 66 -18.22 1.03 -2.31
CA PHE A 66 -17.31 0.20 -1.53
C PHE A 66 -16.56 -0.80 -2.41
N LEU A 67 -17.26 -1.44 -3.34
CA LEU A 67 -16.66 -2.39 -4.28
C LEU A 67 -15.67 -1.71 -5.22
N GLN A 68 -15.96 -0.49 -5.69
CA GLN A 68 -14.98 0.29 -6.47
C GLN A 68 -13.75 0.64 -5.65
N TYR A 69 -13.90 1.01 -4.38
CA TYR A 69 -12.76 1.21 -3.47
C TYR A 69 -11.95 -0.09 -3.27
N CYS A 70 -12.62 -1.23 -3.09
CA CYS A 70 -12.00 -2.55 -3.00
C CYS A 70 -11.18 -2.89 -4.25
N HIS A 71 -11.72 -2.58 -5.43
CA HIS A 71 -11.05 -2.81 -6.71
C HIS A 71 -9.82 -1.90 -6.88
N LYS A 72 -9.90 -0.62 -6.47
CA LYS A 72 -8.74 0.28 -6.47
C LYS A 72 -7.62 -0.21 -5.56
N TRP A 73 -7.93 -0.81 -4.41
CA TRP A 73 -6.92 -1.44 -3.57
C TRP A 73 -6.21 -2.60 -4.31
N TYR A 74 -6.97 -3.46 -4.98
CA TYR A 74 -6.39 -4.56 -5.78
C TYR A 74 -5.47 -4.04 -6.89
N GLU A 75 -5.91 -3.06 -7.67
CA GLU A 75 -5.09 -2.47 -8.74
C GLU A 75 -3.75 -1.94 -8.22
N VAL A 76 -3.74 -1.32 -7.04
CA VAL A 76 -2.51 -0.80 -6.40
C VAL A 76 -1.57 -1.93 -6.01
N VAL A 77 -2.09 -2.97 -5.33
CA VAL A 77 -1.29 -4.12 -4.90
C VAL A 77 -0.74 -4.88 -6.09
N HIS A 78 -1.57 -5.12 -7.10
CA HIS A 78 -1.16 -5.79 -8.33
C HIS A 78 -0.09 -5.00 -9.08
N ALA A 79 -0.28 -3.68 -9.24
CA ALA A 79 0.72 -2.82 -9.89
C ALA A 79 2.05 -2.80 -9.14
N HIS A 80 2.01 -2.71 -7.81
CA HIS A 80 3.18 -2.70 -6.93
C HIS A 80 4.02 -3.98 -7.11
N HIS A 81 3.45 -5.16 -6.84
CA HIS A 81 4.20 -6.42 -6.95
C HIS A 81 4.60 -6.76 -8.40
N SER A 82 3.76 -6.42 -9.39
CA SER A 82 4.11 -6.66 -10.81
C SER A 82 5.32 -5.82 -11.23
N HIS A 83 5.39 -4.56 -10.79
CA HIS A 83 6.54 -3.70 -11.03
C HIS A 83 7.79 -4.22 -10.34
N GLU A 84 7.65 -4.73 -9.11
CA GLU A 84 8.78 -5.29 -8.37
C GLU A 84 9.42 -6.46 -9.10
N GLU A 85 8.63 -7.44 -9.53
CA GLU A 85 9.16 -8.61 -10.24
C GLU A 85 9.66 -8.29 -11.66
N ALA A 86 8.99 -7.39 -12.37
CA ALA A 86 9.35 -7.06 -13.75
C ALA A 86 10.58 -6.15 -13.84
N GLU A 87 10.73 -5.20 -12.90
CA GLU A 87 11.69 -4.10 -13.02
C GLU A 87 12.61 -3.98 -11.80
N LEU A 88 12.05 -3.79 -10.60
CA LEU A 88 12.84 -3.40 -9.41
C LEU A 88 13.79 -4.53 -8.96
N PHE A 89 13.29 -5.74 -8.75
CA PHE A 89 14.12 -6.86 -8.28
C PHE A 89 15.23 -7.20 -9.27
N PRO A 90 14.98 -7.33 -10.60
CA PRO A 90 16.05 -7.47 -11.57
C PRO A 90 17.06 -6.31 -11.56
N GLN A 91 16.60 -5.07 -11.32
CA GLN A 91 17.49 -3.92 -11.24
C GLN A 91 18.38 -3.94 -9.99
N ILE A 92 17.83 -4.34 -8.83
CA ILE A 92 18.60 -4.55 -7.60
C ILE A 92 19.69 -5.59 -7.83
N GLU A 93 19.35 -6.73 -8.45
CA GLU A 93 20.31 -7.79 -8.76
C GLU A 93 21.46 -7.28 -9.66
N ARG A 94 21.15 -6.47 -10.68
CA ARG A 94 22.15 -5.82 -11.54
C ARG A 94 23.05 -4.84 -10.79
N ILE A 95 22.49 -3.99 -9.93
CA ILE A 95 23.25 -3.03 -9.11
C ILE A 95 24.18 -3.77 -8.14
N CYS A 96 23.67 -4.83 -7.51
CA CYS A 96 24.42 -5.65 -6.58
C CYS A 96 25.48 -6.52 -7.26
N GLY A 97 25.27 -6.91 -8.52
CA GLY A 97 26.12 -7.85 -9.24
C GLY A 97 25.99 -9.29 -8.72
N GLU A 98 24.86 -9.62 -8.10
CA GLU A 98 24.56 -10.93 -7.53
C GLU A 98 23.12 -11.31 -7.90
N ASP A 99 22.96 -12.43 -8.62
CA ASP A 99 21.65 -12.90 -9.07
C ASP A 99 20.87 -13.53 -7.91
N ARG A 100 19.53 -13.52 -8.02
CA ARG A 100 18.59 -14.20 -7.12
C ARG A 100 18.60 -13.70 -5.66
N ILE A 101 19.20 -12.55 -5.38
CA ILE A 101 19.20 -11.97 -4.03
C ILE A 101 17.81 -11.52 -3.58
N MET A 102 16.88 -11.31 -4.52
CA MET A 102 15.47 -10.99 -4.23
C MET A 102 14.53 -12.21 -4.38
N SER A 103 15.07 -13.42 -4.56
CA SER A 103 14.26 -14.62 -4.80
C SER A 103 13.35 -15.02 -3.64
N ALA A 104 13.68 -14.62 -2.40
CA ALA A 104 12.81 -14.81 -1.25
C ALA A 104 11.52 -13.98 -1.37
N ASN A 105 11.62 -12.73 -1.79
CA ASN A 105 10.48 -11.84 -2.03
C ASN A 105 9.58 -12.42 -3.14
N VAL A 106 10.17 -12.87 -4.26
CA VAL A 106 9.41 -13.52 -5.36
C VAL A 106 8.67 -14.78 -4.88
N GLN A 107 9.31 -15.62 -4.06
CA GLN A 107 8.64 -16.80 -3.49
C GLN A 107 7.49 -16.42 -2.54
N GLN A 108 7.64 -15.32 -1.81
CA GLN A 108 6.58 -14.80 -0.95
C GLN A 108 5.40 -14.26 -1.75
N HIS A 109 5.62 -13.57 -2.88
CA HIS A 109 4.55 -13.17 -3.80
C HIS A 109 3.69 -14.36 -4.22
N GLN A 110 4.35 -15.45 -4.64
CA GLN A 110 3.66 -16.68 -5.05
C GLN A 110 2.78 -17.28 -3.95
N ALA A 111 3.12 -17.08 -2.67
CA ALA A 111 2.39 -17.63 -1.54
C ALA A 111 1.01 -16.98 -1.34
N PHE A 112 0.85 -15.69 -1.67
CA PHE A 112 -0.42 -14.97 -1.50
C PHE A 112 -1.13 -14.62 -2.82
N GLU A 113 -0.46 -14.70 -3.97
CA GLU A 113 -0.99 -14.31 -5.28
C GLU A 113 -2.33 -14.99 -5.61
N GLY A 114 -2.47 -16.29 -5.32
CA GLY A 114 -3.74 -17.00 -5.54
C GLY A 114 -4.90 -16.39 -4.74
N GLY A 115 -4.65 -15.93 -3.52
CA GLY A 115 -5.66 -15.25 -2.70
C GLY A 115 -5.99 -13.84 -3.20
N ILE A 116 -5.01 -13.10 -3.71
CA ILE A 116 -5.22 -11.80 -4.37
C ILE A 116 -6.08 -11.97 -5.64
N GLN A 117 -5.85 -13.00 -6.44
CA GLN A 117 -6.67 -13.31 -7.61
C GLN A 117 -8.11 -13.68 -7.24
N MET A 118 -8.29 -14.46 -6.16
CA MET A 118 -9.63 -14.75 -5.63
C MET A 118 -10.36 -13.49 -5.14
N TYR A 119 -9.63 -12.56 -4.50
CA TYR A 119 -10.16 -11.26 -4.10
C TYR A 119 -10.62 -10.45 -5.32
N ALA A 120 -9.75 -10.32 -6.33
CA ALA A 120 -10.03 -9.55 -7.54
C ALA A 120 -11.28 -10.09 -8.26
N ALA A 121 -11.29 -11.40 -8.54
CA ALA A 121 -12.41 -12.05 -9.21
C ALA A 121 -13.74 -11.86 -8.48
N TYR A 122 -13.73 -11.97 -7.15
CA TYR A 122 -14.94 -11.78 -6.36
C TYR A 122 -15.40 -10.32 -6.31
N VAL A 123 -14.48 -9.35 -6.20
CA VAL A 123 -14.82 -7.93 -6.25
C VAL A 123 -15.37 -7.55 -7.62
N GLU A 124 -14.76 -8.01 -8.70
CA GLU A 124 -15.23 -7.78 -10.07
C GLU A 124 -16.63 -8.37 -10.31
N GLU A 125 -16.87 -9.61 -9.86
CA GLU A 125 -18.19 -10.25 -9.87
C GLU A 125 -19.23 -9.37 -9.16
N CYS A 126 -18.90 -8.89 -7.96
CA CYS A 126 -19.79 -8.04 -7.17
C CYS A 126 -19.97 -6.65 -7.79
N ILE A 127 -19.02 -6.12 -8.56
CA ILE A 127 -19.20 -4.86 -9.29
C ILE A 127 -20.29 -5.02 -10.36
N GLN A 128 -20.32 -6.15 -11.05
CA GLN A 128 -21.33 -6.44 -12.08
C GLN A 128 -22.71 -6.70 -11.47
N ASP A 129 -22.76 -7.41 -10.33
CA ASP A 129 -23.98 -7.59 -9.55
C ASP A 129 -23.73 -7.24 -8.07
N PRO A 130 -23.93 -5.97 -7.67
CA PRO A 130 -23.76 -5.58 -6.29
C PRO A 130 -24.71 -6.32 -5.35
N ALA A 131 -25.84 -6.86 -5.81
CA ALA A 131 -26.72 -7.64 -4.93
C ALA A 131 -26.04 -8.92 -4.42
N SER A 132 -25.08 -9.48 -5.16
CA SER A 132 -24.35 -10.70 -4.83
C SER A 132 -23.32 -10.55 -3.71
N PHE A 133 -22.95 -9.30 -3.36
CA PHE A 133 -21.94 -9.02 -2.34
C PHE A 133 -22.34 -9.56 -0.96
N GLN A 134 -21.50 -10.45 -0.47
CA GLN A 134 -21.53 -11.00 0.88
C GLN A 134 -20.30 -10.52 1.65
N PRO A 135 -20.48 -9.68 2.68
CA PRO A 135 -19.37 -9.19 3.51
C PRO A 135 -18.49 -10.31 4.06
N ALA A 136 -19.10 -11.37 4.59
CA ALA A 136 -18.38 -12.51 5.18
C ALA A 136 -17.51 -13.27 4.17
N LYS A 137 -17.93 -13.32 2.90
CA LYS A 137 -17.13 -13.93 1.82
C LYS A 137 -15.90 -13.07 1.52
N LEU A 138 -16.04 -11.74 1.48
CA LEU A 138 -14.90 -10.84 1.27
C LEU A 138 -13.86 -10.98 2.39
N THR A 139 -14.31 -10.92 3.65
CA THR A 139 -13.40 -11.07 4.80
C THR A 139 -12.76 -12.45 4.84
N SER A 140 -13.50 -13.52 4.53
CA SER A 140 -12.94 -14.87 4.47
C SER A 140 -11.90 -15.05 3.36
N ILE A 141 -12.02 -14.33 2.23
CA ILE A 141 -10.99 -14.33 1.18
C ILE A 141 -9.73 -13.62 1.71
N ILE A 142 -9.92 -12.46 2.36
CA ILE A 142 -8.82 -11.71 3.00
C ILE A 142 -8.13 -12.55 4.07
N ASP A 143 -8.87 -13.30 4.89
CA ASP A 143 -8.31 -14.20 5.89
C ASP A 143 -7.41 -15.29 5.28
N GLY A 144 -7.62 -15.64 4.01
CA GLY A 144 -6.86 -16.65 3.29
C GLY A 144 -5.50 -16.19 2.75
N PHE A 145 -5.23 -14.88 2.69
CA PHE A 145 -3.95 -14.36 2.16
C PHE A 145 -3.34 -13.22 2.97
N GLY A 146 -4.14 -12.53 3.79
CA GLY A 146 -3.75 -11.26 4.40
C GLY A 146 -2.59 -11.39 5.38
N LYS A 147 -2.45 -12.56 6.03
CA LYS A 147 -1.31 -12.83 6.90
C LYS A 147 -0.02 -12.95 6.08
N GLU A 148 -0.03 -13.77 5.03
CA GLU A 148 1.09 -14.00 4.14
C GLU A 148 1.52 -12.71 3.45
N LEU A 149 0.56 -11.91 2.95
CA LEU A 149 0.83 -10.58 2.40
C LEU A 149 1.48 -9.68 3.46
N SER A 150 0.90 -9.57 4.67
CA SER A 150 1.45 -8.71 5.73
C SER A 150 2.86 -9.12 6.14
N THR A 151 3.12 -10.43 6.24
CA THR A 151 4.46 -10.96 6.51
C THR A 151 5.44 -10.61 5.40
N HIS A 152 5.07 -10.80 4.14
CA HIS A 152 5.90 -10.44 3.00
C HIS A 152 6.27 -8.94 3.02
N LEU A 153 5.29 -8.06 3.19
CA LEU A 153 5.51 -6.62 3.20
C LEU A 153 6.48 -6.19 4.33
N ALA A 154 6.48 -6.88 5.47
CA ALA A 154 7.42 -6.64 6.56
C ALA A 154 8.81 -7.24 6.28
N ASP A 155 8.86 -8.47 5.77
CA ASP A 155 10.11 -9.18 5.47
C ASP A 155 10.89 -8.49 4.36
N GLU A 156 10.21 -7.97 3.34
CA GLU A 156 10.84 -7.21 2.27
C GLU A 156 11.61 -5.99 2.78
N VAL A 157 11.04 -5.25 3.72
CA VAL A 157 11.70 -4.10 4.35
C VAL A 157 13.02 -4.54 4.99
N GLU A 158 13.04 -5.67 5.70
CA GLU A 158 14.26 -6.17 6.32
C GLU A 158 15.24 -6.80 5.30
N ASN A 159 14.74 -7.44 4.23
CA ASN A 159 15.56 -7.96 3.13
C ASN A 159 16.30 -6.83 2.41
N LEU A 160 15.61 -5.73 2.12
CA LEU A 160 16.18 -4.52 1.53
C LEU A 160 17.26 -3.91 2.44
N ARG A 161 17.05 -3.88 3.77
CA ARG A 161 18.09 -3.47 4.72
C ARG A 161 19.30 -4.39 4.70
N GLY A 162 19.07 -5.69 4.56
CA GLY A 162 20.11 -6.72 4.47
C GLY A 162 21.07 -6.52 3.30
N LEU A 163 20.67 -5.79 2.26
CA LEU A 163 21.52 -5.41 1.13
C LEU A 163 22.69 -4.50 1.52
N ARG A 164 22.71 -3.98 2.75
CA ARG A 164 23.85 -3.24 3.32
C ARG A 164 25.20 -3.91 3.13
N LYS A 165 25.23 -5.26 3.09
CA LYS A 165 26.44 -6.05 2.81
C LYS A 165 27.13 -5.68 1.48
N PHE A 166 26.41 -5.05 0.55
CA PHE A 166 26.94 -4.62 -0.75
C PHE A 166 27.58 -3.23 -0.74
N GLY A 167 27.44 -2.46 0.34
CA GLY A 167 28.07 -1.14 0.53
C GLY A 167 27.20 0.05 0.14
N GLU A 168 27.46 1.20 0.79
CA GLU A 168 26.62 2.40 0.76
C GLU A 168 26.36 2.94 -0.65
N ALA A 169 27.36 2.91 -1.55
CA ALA A 169 27.22 3.41 -2.91
C ALA A 169 26.10 2.69 -3.68
N LYS A 170 25.97 1.37 -3.50
CA LYS A 170 24.89 0.58 -4.10
C LYS A 170 23.55 0.87 -3.43
N GLY A 171 23.54 1.16 -2.13
CA GLY A 171 22.34 1.63 -1.42
C GLY A 171 21.74 2.87 -2.07
N VAL A 172 22.58 3.84 -2.45
CA VAL A 172 22.13 5.06 -3.14
C VAL A 172 21.52 4.75 -4.51
N GLU A 173 22.13 3.85 -5.27
CA GLU A 173 21.61 3.41 -6.57
C GLU A 173 20.27 2.66 -6.45
N ILE A 174 20.15 1.76 -5.47
CA ILE A 174 18.91 1.03 -5.18
C ILE A 174 17.81 1.98 -4.73
N HIS A 175 18.12 2.93 -3.83
CA HIS A 175 17.14 3.89 -3.36
C HIS A 175 16.64 4.77 -4.51
N LYS A 176 17.53 5.15 -5.43
CA LYS A 176 17.14 5.85 -6.66
C LYS A 176 16.18 4.99 -7.49
N ALA A 177 16.47 3.71 -7.69
CA ALA A 177 15.61 2.79 -8.44
C ALA A 177 14.21 2.67 -7.83
N ILE A 178 14.10 2.56 -6.50
CA ILE A 178 12.81 2.53 -5.78
C ILE A 178 12.02 3.84 -6.03
N ASN A 179 12.67 4.99 -5.91
CA ASN A 179 12.01 6.28 -6.09
C ASN A 179 11.57 6.51 -7.55
N ASP A 180 12.43 6.18 -8.52
CA ASP A 180 12.11 6.29 -9.95
C ASP A 180 10.95 5.36 -10.31
N GLY A 181 10.99 4.09 -9.87
CA GLY A 181 9.94 3.11 -10.11
C GLY A 181 8.60 3.52 -9.52
N GLY A 182 8.59 4.04 -8.28
CA GLY A 182 7.38 4.60 -7.66
C GLY A 182 6.82 5.80 -8.44
N ALA A 183 7.68 6.71 -8.90
CA ALA A 183 7.26 7.85 -9.71
C ALA A 183 6.65 7.42 -11.06
N ASP A 184 7.25 6.43 -11.72
CA ASP A 184 6.73 5.87 -12.97
C ASP A 184 5.39 5.16 -12.78
N GLN A 185 5.22 4.39 -11.70
CA GLN A 185 3.93 3.77 -11.36
C GLN A 185 2.83 4.83 -11.14
N LEU A 186 3.11 5.89 -10.36
CA LEU A 186 2.15 6.98 -10.14
C LEU A 186 1.79 7.69 -11.46
N LYS A 187 2.76 7.90 -12.34
CA LYS A 187 2.53 8.50 -13.66
C LYS A 187 1.67 7.60 -14.55
N ASN A 188 1.95 6.30 -14.59
CA ASN A 188 1.26 5.33 -15.45
C ASN A 188 -0.17 5.04 -14.97
N ALA A 189 -0.41 5.05 -13.66
CA ALA A 189 -1.74 4.88 -13.10
C ALA A 189 -2.68 6.06 -13.42
N GLY A 190 -2.12 7.22 -13.75
CA GLY A 190 -2.88 8.43 -14.07
C GLY A 190 -3.55 9.08 -12.85
N LEU A 191 -4.01 10.31 -13.04
CA LEU A 191 -4.55 11.14 -11.95
C LEU A 191 -5.84 10.62 -11.32
N PHE A 192 -6.54 9.70 -11.99
CA PHE A 192 -7.80 9.11 -11.52
C PHE A 192 -7.66 7.63 -11.11
N GLY A 193 -6.46 7.05 -11.16
CA GLY A 193 -6.19 5.65 -10.83
C GLY A 193 -5.64 5.45 -9.43
N ALA A 194 -4.47 4.81 -9.31
CA ALA A 194 -3.82 4.47 -8.05
C ALA A 194 -3.34 5.68 -7.23
N VAL A 195 -3.07 6.83 -7.87
CA VAL A 195 -2.52 8.02 -7.20
C VAL A 195 -3.46 8.56 -6.10
N PRO A 196 -4.76 8.82 -6.36
CA PRO A 196 -5.72 9.12 -5.31
C PRO A 196 -5.77 8.08 -4.20
N PHE A 197 -5.68 6.79 -4.52
CA PHE A 197 -5.70 5.73 -3.52
C PHE A 197 -4.51 5.82 -2.55
N VAL A 198 -3.29 5.94 -3.08
CA VAL A 198 -2.07 6.06 -2.25
C VAL A 198 -2.17 7.26 -1.31
N LEU A 199 -2.66 8.41 -1.80
CA LEU A 199 -2.88 9.59 -0.96
C LEU A 199 -4.00 9.41 0.06
N ALA A 200 -5.07 8.69 -0.30
CA ALA A 200 -6.17 8.34 0.60
C ALA A 200 -5.77 7.32 1.66
N ALA A 201 -4.69 6.57 1.40
CA ALA A 201 -4.10 5.56 2.27
C ALA A 201 -2.88 6.06 3.06
N HIS A 202 -2.44 7.29 2.83
CA HIS A 202 -1.26 7.87 3.46
C HIS A 202 -1.62 8.82 4.60
N ASP A 203 -1.27 8.43 5.81
CA ASP A 203 -1.46 9.22 7.03
C ASP A 203 -0.29 10.19 7.21
N LEU A 204 -0.57 11.49 7.15
CA LEU A 204 0.45 12.54 7.29
C LEU A 204 0.93 12.73 8.72
N GLU A 205 0.24 12.16 9.72
CA GLU A 205 0.65 12.19 11.13
C GLU A 205 1.44 10.93 11.52
N PHE A 206 1.58 9.96 10.60
CA PHE A 206 2.31 8.73 10.87
C PHE A 206 3.77 9.02 11.25
N GLU A 207 4.22 8.37 12.34
CA GLU A 207 5.57 8.52 12.90
C GLU A 207 5.94 9.99 13.14
N ASP A 208 5.09 10.70 13.88
CA ASP A 208 5.25 12.13 14.19
C ASP A 208 5.35 13.02 12.94
N GLY A 209 4.71 12.58 11.86
CA GLY A 209 4.70 13.27 10.57
C GLY A 209 6.01 13.18 9.79
N MET A 210 6.88 12.21 10.12
CA MET A 210 8.15 11.97 9.41
C MET A 210 7.97 11.80 7.90
N TRP A 211 6.79 11.31 7.48
CA TRP A 211 6.44 11.02 6.09
C TRP A 211 5.44 11.98 5.48
N ALA A 212 5.21 13.16 6.07
CA ALA A 212 4.21 14.12 5.60
C ALA A 212 4.43 14.63 4.15
N HIS A 213 5.64 14.46 3.62
CA HIS A 213 6.02 14.84 2.26
C HIS A 213 6.05 13.68 1.27
N PHE A 214 5.63 12.49 1.68
CA PHE A 214 5.43 11.34 0.80
C PHE A 214 4.03 11.36 0.14
N PRO A 215 3.87 10.91 -1.11
CA PRO A 215 4.94 10.67 -2.09
C PRO A 215 5.56 12.01 -2.55
N PRO A 216 6.83 12.01 -2.97
CA PRO A 216 7.48 13.21 -3.47
C PRO A 216 6.80 13.66 -4.77
N ALA A 217 6.03 14.74 -4.69
CA ALA A 217 5.32 15.30 -5.82
C ALA A 217 5.22 16.84 -5.69
N PRO A 218 5.06 17.58 -6.81
CA PRO A 218 4.88 19.02 -6.76
C PRO A 218 3.67 19.41 -5.90
N SER A 219 3.82 20.38 -5.00
CA SER A 219 2.76 20.79 -4.07
C SER A 219 1.47 21.20 -4.77
N ALA A 220 1.56 21.82 -5.95
CA ALA A 220 0.40 22.17 -6.77
C ALA A 220 -0.37 20.94 -7.26
N LEU A 221 0.33 19.85 -7.59
CA LEU A 221 -0.27 18.58 -7.97
C LEU A 221 -0.96 17.90 -6.79
N LEU A 222 -0.28 17.81 -5.64
CA LEU A 222 -0.88 17.28 -4.41
C LEU A 222 -2.12 18.07 -3.99
N TRP A 223 -2.06 19.40 -4.11
CA TRP A 223 -3.21 20.27 -3.86
C TRP A 223 -4.38 19.98 -4.81
N LEU A 224 -4.11 19.85 -6.12
CA LEU A 224 -5.12 19.50 -7.12
C LEU A 224 -5.78 18.16 -6.79
N ILE A 225 -4.99 17.15 -6.40
CA ILE A 225 -5.53 15.83 -6.09
C ILE A 225 -6.43 15.90 -4.86
N ARG A 226 -5.96 16.52 -3.77
CA ARG A 226 -6.70 16.60 -2.50
C ARG A 226 -7.96 17.46 -2.56
N ASN A 227 -7.97 18.52 -3.38
CA ASN A 227 -9.05 19.52 -3.38
C ASN A 227 -9.96 19.47 -4.61
N VAL A 228 -9.60 18.73 -5.66
CA VAL A 228 -10.40 18.64 -6.89
C VAL A 228 -10.65 17.18 -7.25
N ILE A 229 -9.59 16.42 -7.53
CA ILE A 229 -9.73 15.04 -8.03
C ILE A 229 -10.39 14.15 -6.98
N TRP A 230 -10.06 14.32 -5.70
CA TRP A 230 -10.71 13.63 -4.59
C TRP A 230 -12.24 13.69 -4.67
N HIS A 231 -12.80 14.82 -5.08
CA HIS A 231 -14.24 15.00 -5.11
C HIS A 231 -14.95 14.24 -6.24
N VAL A 232 -14.21 13.78 -7.27
CA VAL A 232 -14.75 13.00 -8.39
C VAL A 232 -15.24 11.63 -7.92
N HIS A 233 -14.49 10.98 -7.02
CA HIS A 233 -14.83 9.68 -6.44
C HIS A 233 -14.97 9.76 -4.93
N ARG A 234 -15.54 10.86 -4.41
CA ARG A 234 -15.74 11.09 -2.97
C ARG A 234 -16.52 9.97 -2.28
N ASP A 235 -17.39 9.31 -3.05
CA ASP A 235 -18.21 8.19 -2.61
C ASP A 235 -17.39 6.92 -2.41
N TRP A 236 -16.29 6.73 -3.14
CA TRP A 236 -15.32 5.65 -2.95
C TRP A 236 -14.39 6.00 -1.79
N TRP A 237 -13.85 7.22 -1.79
CA TRP A 237 -12.86 7.65 -0.79
C TRP A 237 -13.42 7.84 0.62
N LYS A 238 -14.74 7.77 0.81
CA LYS A 238 -15.32 7.70 2.16
C LYS A 238 -14.90 6.41 2.90
N PHE A 239 -14.52 5.37 2.18
CA PHE A 239 -14.00 4.12 2.72
C PHE A 239 -12.47 4.12 2.86
N ALA A 240 -11.79 5.18 2.45
CA ALA A 240 -10.36 5.29 2.64
C ALA A 240 -10.00 5.50 4.12
N PRO A 241 -8.80 5.05 4.55
CA PRO A 241 -8.36 5.19 5.93
C PRO A 241 -8.07 6.66 6.31
N CYS A 242 -7.76 7.53 5.35
CA CYS A 242 -7.50 8.95 5.57
C CYS A 242 -8.53 9.86 4.88
N ASP A 243 -8.67 11.09 5.38
CA ASP A 243 -9.45 12.14 4.71
C ASP A 243 -8.64 12.83 3.59
N SER A 244 -9.28 13.76 2.88
CA SER A 244 -8.60 14.51 1.82
C SER A 244 -7.46 15.40 2.33
N SER A 245 -7.40 15.67 3.65
CA SER A 245 -6.28 16.37 4.29
C SER A 245 -5.15 15.42 4.70
N GLY A 246 -5.31 14.11 4.50
CA GLY A 246 -4.33 13.10 4.87
C GLY A 246 -4.30 12.77 6.36
N ARG A 247 -5.38 13.03 7.11
CA ARG A 247 -5.51 12.58 8.50
C ARG A 247 -6.26 11.27 8.59
N MET A 248 -5.82 10.37 9.47
CA MET A 248 -6.56 9.14 9.77
C MET A 248 -7.99 9.42 10.21
N ARG A 249 -8.90 8.61 9.68
CA ARG A 249 -10.34 8.71 9.96
C ARG A 249 -10.80 7.56 10.81
N GLU A 250 -11.77 7.86 11.66
CA GLU A 250 -12.60 6.83 12.27
C GLU A 250 -13.46 6.19 11.18
N LEU A 251 -13.39 4.86 11.08
CA LEU A 251 -14.09 4.06 10.10
C LEU A 251 -15.51 3.74 10.57
N GLU A 252 -16.44 3.68 9.62
CA GLU A 252 -17.81 3.23 9.89
C GLU A 252 -17.82 1.70 10.09
N THR A 253 -17.93 1.26 11.35
CA THR A 253 -17.99 -0.15 11.74
C THR A 253 -19.34 -0.49 12.39
N VAL A 254 -19.78 -1.76 12.30
CA VAL A 254 -21.05 -2.26 12.87
C VAL A 254 -20.93 -2.47 14.38
#